data_AF-A0A645HAG3-F1
#
_entry.id   AF-A0A645HAG3-F1
#
_cell.length_a   1.000
_cell.length_b   1.000
_cell.length_c   1.000
_cell.angle_alpha   90.00
_cell.angle_beta   90.00
_cell.angle_gamma   90.00
#
_symmetry.space_group_name_H-M   'P 1'
#
loop_
_entity.id
_entity.type
_entity.pdbx_description
1 polymer ?
#
loop_
_entity_poly.entity_id
_entity_poly.type
_entity_poly.pdbx_seq_one_letter_code
_entity_poly.pdbx_strand_id
1 'polypeptide(L)'
;MEILQIVIIGIVGTILSISLKKESPQFSLFIGLTTGILIFLFAAEYLKRVIQILSQLAGSAGVNTGYMDIVLKIIGISYIARFGTELCKDAGEGAIASKVDLAGKIFIAVTGAPVILALMEMIQHFI
;
A
#
# COMPACT_ATOMS: atom_id res chain seq x y z
N MET A 1 -1.40 18.66 12.59
CA MET A 1 -2.70 18.06 12.99
C MET A 1 -3.37 17.43 11.78
N GLU A 2 -2.69 16.54 11.05
CA GLU A 2 -3.23 16.02 9.78
C GLU A 2 -3.98 14.69 9.95
N ILE A 3 -3.69 13.94 11.01
CA ILE A 3 -4.53 12.80 11.41
C ILE A 3 -5.99 13.23 11.65
N LEU A 4 -6.20 14.46 12.12
CA LEU A 4 -7.53 15.03 12.30
C LEU A 4 -8.27 15.16 10.96
N GLN A 5 -7.57 15.54 9.88
CA GLN A 5 -8.19 15.65 8.55
C GLN A 5 -8.64 14.28 8.03
N ILE A 6 -7.78 13.25 8.18
CA ILE A 6 -8.11 11.88 7.79
C ILE A 6 -9.35 11.38 8.56
N VAL A 7 -9.39 11.61 9.88
CA VAL A 7 -10.52 11.21 10.73
C VAL A 7 -11.80 11.96 10.34
N ILE A 8 -11.73 13.27 10.10
CA ILE A 8 -12.89 14.06 9.67
C ILE A 8 -13.43 13.56 8.32
N ILE A 9 -12.56 13.30 7.35
CA ILE A 9 -12.97 12.75 6.04
C ILE A 9 -13.68 11.41 6.22
N GLY A 10 -13.15 10.53 7.07
CA GLY A 10 -13.78 9.24 7.37
C GLY A 10 -15.16 9.38 8.01
N ILE A 11 -15.32 10.28 8.98
CA ILE A 11 -16.60 10.54 9.64
C ILE A 11 -17.62 11.12 8.64
N VAL A 12 -17.24 12.16 7.89
CA VAL A 12 -18.12 12.81 6.91
C VAL A 12 -18.53 11.82 5.81
N GLY A 13 -17.57 11.07 5.26
CA GLY A 13 -17.85 10.06 4.23
C GLY A 13 -18.76 8.95 4.74
N THR A 14 -18.60 8.52 6.00
CA THR A 14 -19.48 7.53 6.63
C THR A 14 -20.90 8.05 6.79
N ILE A 15 -21.08 9.28 7.28
CA ILE A 15 -22.39 9.90 7.43
C ILE A 15 -23.10 9.99 6.07
N LEU A 16 -22.41 10.52 5.06
CA LEU A 16 -22.94 10.63 3.69
C LEU A 16 -23.30 9.26 3.10
N SER A 17 -22.42 8.27 3.25
CA SER A 17 -22.66 6.91 2.76
C SER A 17 -23.88 6.28 3.41
N ILE A 18 -24.06 6.41 4.73
CA ILE A 18 -25.21 5.87 5.46
C ILE A 18 -26.51 6.57 5.06
N SER A 19 -26.50 7.90 4.88
CA SER A 19 -27.68 8.67 4.49
C SER A 19 -28.26 8.21 3.14
N LEU A 20 -27.41 7.91 2.16
CA LEU A 20 -27.84 7.47 0.82
C LEU A 20 -28.09 5.96 0.71
N LYS A 21 -27.71 5.16 1.72
CA LYS A 21 -27.74 3.70 1.65
C LYS A 21 -29.14 3.13 1.42
N LYS A 22 -30.18 3.78 1.93
CA LYS A 22 -31.57 3.33 1.81
C LYS A 22 -32.19 3.67 0.45
N GLU A 23 -31.92 4.86 -0.07
CA GLU A 23 -32.52 5.34 -1.33
C GLU A 23 -31.74 4.85 -2.56
N SER A 24 -30.41 4.85 -2.48
CA SER A 24 -29.55 4.53 -3.61
C SER A 24 -28.26 3.82 -3.15
N PRO A 25 -28.30 2.49 -2.98
CA PRO A 25 -27.16 1.70 -2.51
C PRO A 25 -25.89 1.86 -3.38
N GLN A 26 -26.05 2.09 -4.68
CA GLN A 26 -24.94 2.29 -5.62
C GLN A 26 -24.14 3.57 -5.30
N PHE A 27 -24.82 4.69 -5.03
CA PHE A 27 -24.15 5.93 -4.64
C PHE A 27 -23.51 5.82 -3.25
N SER A 28 -24.14 5.10 -2.31
CA SER A 28 -23.56 4.80 -1.00
C SER A 28 -22.21 4.08 -1.10
N LEU A 29 -22.10 3.13 -2.04
CA LEU A 29 -20.86 2.41 -2.35
C LEU A 29 -19.81 3.33 -2.99
N PHE A 30 -20.19 4.14 -3.97
CA PHE A 30 -19.26 5.11 -4.58
C PHE A 30 -18.70 6.12 -3.57
N ILE A 31 -19.53 6.59 -2.63
CA ILE A 31 -19.08 7.47 -1.54
C ILE A 31 -18.07 6.74 -0.65
N GLY A 32 -18.36 5.49 -0.26
CA GLY A 32 -17.45 4.68 0.54
C GLY A 32 -16.09 4.48 -0.13
N LEU A 33 -16.09 4.06 -1.40
CA LEU A 33 -14.85 3.86 -2.16
C LEU A 33 -14.05 5.15 -2.32
N THR A 34 -14.72 6.26 -2.66
CA THR A 34 -14.07 7.56 -2.82
C THR A 34 -13.47 8.04 -1.51
N THR A 35 -14.19 7.87 -0.39
CA THR A 35 -13.70 8.21 0.95
C THR A 35 -12.45 7.39 1.29
N GLY A 36 -12.48 6.08 1.02
CA GLY A 36 -11.33 5.19 1.22
C GLY A 36 -10.11 5.63 0.40
N ILE A 37 -10.31 5.96 -0.87
CA ILE A 37 -9.23 6.45 -1.76
C ILE A 37 -8.63 7.75 -1.22
N LEU A 38 -9.47 8.72 -0.83
CA LEU A 38 -8.99 9.99 -0.27
C LEU A 38 -8.16 9.75 0.98
N ILE A 39 -8.66 8.96 1.94
CA ILE A 39 -7.93 8.60 3.16
C ILE A 39 -6.56 7.98 2.83
N PHE A 40 -6.52 7.06 1.86
CA PHE A 40 -5.28 6.41 1.47
C PHE A 40 -4.29 7.38 0.81
N LEU A 41 -4.75 8.31 -0.03
CA LEU A 41 -3.88 9.32 -0.65
C LEU A 41 -3.21 10.20 0.42
N PHE A 42 -3.97 10.67 1.41
CA PHE A 42 -3.39 11.41 2.54
C PHE A 42 -2.40 10.55 3.33
N ALA A 43 -2.73 9.29 3.63
CA ALA A 43 -1.84 8.38 4.35
C ALA A 43 -0.56 8.03 3.55
N ALA A 44 -0.64 7.97 2.22
CA ALA A 44 0.49 7.63 1.36
C ALA A 44 1.60 8.68 1.40
N GLU A 45 1.28 9.96 1.61
CA GLU A 45 2.27 11.03 1.80
C GLU A 45 3.13 10.80 3.05
N TYR A 46 2.51 10.33 4.13
CA TYR A 46 3.21 9.94 5.36
C TYR A 46 4.14 8.76 5.14
N LEU A 47 3.63 7.74 4.45
CA LEU A 47 4.43 6.57 4.12
C LEU A 47 5.65 6.96 3.28
N LYS A 48 5.49 7.85 2.29
CA LYS A 48 6.59 8.40 1.51
C LYS A 48 7.63 9.11 2.38
N ARG A 49 7.20 9.91 3.36
CA ARG A 49 8.12 10.61 4.28
C ARG A 49 8.92 9.62 5.13
N VAL A 50 8.27 8.57 5.65
CA VAL A 50 8.95 7.51 6.41
C VAL A 50 9.99 6.80 5.53
N ILE A 51 9.61 6.43 4.31
CA ILE A 51 10.52 5.80 3.34
C ILE A 51 11.73 6.69 3.04
N GLN A 52 11.53 8.00 2.86
CA GLN A 52 12.62 8.95 2.64
C GLN A 52 13.58 9.03 3.82
N ILE A 53 13.07 9.07 5.05
CA ILE A 53 13.89 9.09 6.26
C ILE A 53 14.72 7.80 6.35
N LEU A 54 14.09 6.64 6.14
CA LEU A 54 14.80 5.35 6.17
C LEU A 54 15.89 5.25 5.09
N SER A 55 15.61 5.76 3.89
CA SER A 55 16.60 5.82 2.79
C SER A 55 17.79 6.73 3.13
N GLN A 56 17.53 7.89 3.73
CA GLN A 56 18.60 8.81 4.18
C GLN A 56 19.46 8.20 5.30
N LEU A 57 18.85 7.53 6.28
CA LEU A 57 19.59 6.84 7.34
C LEU A 57 20.46 5.72 6.76
N ALA A 58 19.92 4.92 5.84
CA ALA A 58 20.67 3.83 5.21
C ALA A 58 21.89 4.34 4.44
N GLY A 59 21.73 5.42 3.68
CA GLY A 59 22.85 6.07 2.98
C GLY A 59 23.91 6.63 3.94
N SER A 60 23.48 7.18 5.08
CA SER A 60 24.39 7.72 6.10
C SER A 60 25.14 6.64 6.90
N ALA A 61 24.56 5.45 7.02
CA ALA A 61 25.14 4.31 7.75
C ALA A 61 26.07 3.43 6.90
N GLY A 62 26.33 3.79 5.63
CA GLY A 62 27.16 3.00 4.72
C GLY A 62 26.53 1.67 4.29
N VAL A 63 25.21 1.52 4.46
CA VAL A 63 24.48 0.36 3.96
C VAL A 63 24.46 0.43 2.43
N ASN A 64 24.69 -0.69 1.75
CA ASN A 64 24.52 -0.76 0.30
C ASN A 64 23.08 -0.35 -0.06
N THR A 65 22.95 0.85 -0.62
CA THR A 65 21.66 1.53 -0.86
C THR A 65 20.75 0.69 -1.76
N GLY A 66 21.32 -0.16 -2.61
CA GLY A 66 20.55 -1.07 -3.47
C GLY A 66 19.66 -2.06 -2.71
N TYR A 67 20.13 -2.64 -1.59
CA TYR A 67 19.34 -3.61 -0.83
C TYR A 67 18.27 -2.94 0.03
N MET A 68 18.59 -1.80 0.63
CA MET A 68 17.60 -1.02 1.38
C MET A 68 16.47 -0.54 0.46
N ASP A 69 16.80 -0.09 -0.75
CA ASP A 69 15.81 0.32 -1.74
C ASP A 69 14.86 -0.82 -2.14
N ILE A 70 15.37 -2.06 -2.23
CA ILE A 70 14.54 -3.24 -2.48
C ILE A 70 13.54 -3.46 -1.33
N VAL A 71 14.00 -3.41 -0.08
CA VAL A 71 13.14 -3.58 1.10
C VAL A 71 12.04 -2.50 1.13
N LEU A 72 12.43 -1.24 0.92
CA LEU A 72 11.48 -0.12 0.88
C LEU A 72 10.46 -0.26 -0.25
N LYS A 73 10.88 -0.71 -1.44
CA LYS A 73 9.97 -1.01 -2.55
C LYS A 73 8.98 -2.12 -2.22
N ILE A 74 9.43 -3.21 -1.60
CA ILE A 74 8.55 -4.31 -1.18
C ILE A 74 7.49 -3.81 -0.19
N ILE A 75 7.90 -3.00 0.79
CA ILE A 75 6.98 -2.39 1.76
C ILE A 75 5.93 -1.54 1.02
N GLY A 76 6.36 -0.64 0.12
CA GLY A 76 5.46 0.20 -0.66
C GLY A 76 4.47 -0.61 -1.51
N ILE A 77 4.95 -1.61 -2.25
CA ILE A 77 4.11 -2.50 -3.08
C ILE A 77 3.08 -3.21 -2.20
N SER A 78 3.48 -3.70 -1.02
CA SER A 78 2.57 -4.44 -0.14
C SER A 78 1.42 -3.56 0.39
N TYR A 79 1.70 -2.32 0.78
CA TYR A 79 0.65 -1.38 1.22
C TYR A 79 -0.31 -1.02 0.09
N ILE A 80 0.20 -0.72 -1.10
CA ILE A 80 -0.62 -0.37 -2.26
C ILE A 80 -1.50 -1.55 -2.68
N ALA A 81 -0.91 -2.74 -2.81
CA ALA A 81 -1.63 -3.95 -3.19
C ALA A 81 -2.70 -4.32 -2.15
N ARG A 82 -2.38 -4.18 -0.85
CA ARG A 82 -3.33 -4.47 0.23
C ARG A 82 -4.51 -3.49 0.20
N PHE A 83 -4.23 -2.20 0.05
CA PHE A 83 -5.28 -1.19 -0.05
C PHE A 83 -6.20 -1.44 -1.25
N GLY A 84 -5.63 -1.65 -2.44
CA GLY A 84 -6.43 -1.95 -3.64
C GLY A 84 -7.28 -3.22 -3.49
N THR A 85 -6.73 -4.25 -2.84
CA THR A 85 -7.46 -5.50 -2.57
C THR A 85 -8.66 -5.26 -1.65
N GLU A 86 -8.47 -4.57 -0.54
CA GLU A 86 -9.58 -4.28 0.40
C GLU A 86 -10.62 -3.37 -0.25
N LEU A 87 -10.20 -2.38 -1.03
CA LEU A 87 -11.12 -1.49 -1.75
C LEU A 87 -11.99 -2.25 -2.77
N CYS A 88 -11.42 -3.23 -3.49
CA CYS A 88 -12.20 -4.10 -4.37
C CYS A 88 -13.17 -5.01 -3.58
N LYS A 89 -12.79 -5.48 -2.39
CA LYS A 89 -13.69 -6.26 -1.52
C LYS A 89 -14.84 -5.42 -0.99
N ASP A 90 -14.57 -4.18 -0.59
CA ASP A 90 -15.58 -3.22 -0.13
C ASP A 90 -16.61 -2.92 -1.23
N ALA A 91 -16.19 -2.98 -2.50
CA ALA A 91 -17.07 -2.86 -3.66
C ALA A 91 -17.92 -4.13 -3.94
N GLY A 92 -17.68 -5.24 -3.24
CA GLY A 92 -18.28 -6.54 -3.53
C GLY A 92 -17.56 -7.35 -4.61
N GLU A 93 -16.45 -6.85 -5.16
CA GLU A 93 -15.72 -7.42 -6.28
C GLU A 93 -14.58 -8.36 -5.83
N GLY A 94 -14.94 -9.45 -5.13
CA GLY A 94 -13.97 -10.40 -4.56
C GLY A 94 -13.07 -11.10 -5.61
N ALA A 95 -13.60 -11.35 -6.81
CA ALA A 95 -12.84 -11.94 -7.91
C ALA A 95 -11.75 -10.99 -8.43
N ILE A 96 -12.05 -9.68 -8.50
CA ILE A 96 -11.06 -8.66 -8.88
C ILE A 96 -10.06 -8.47 -7.74
N ALA A 97 -10.53 -8.40 -6.49
CA ALA A 97 -9.67 -8.28 -5.32
C ALA A 97 -8.60 -9.38 -5.26
N SER A 98 -8.98 -10.62 -5.56
CA SER A 98 -8.06 -11.77 -5.59
C SER A 98 -6.98 -11.63 -6.66
N LYS A 99 -7.31 -11.03 -7.82
CA LYS A 99 -6.35 -10.76 -8.90
C LYS A 99 -5.39 -9.63 -8.53
N VAL A 100 -5.88 -8.60 -7.84
CA VAL A 100 -5.05 -7.48 -7.33
C VAL A 100 -4.06 -7.98 -6.28
N ASP A 101 -4.52 -8.82 -5.33
CA ASP A 101 -3.67 -9.43 -4.31
C ASP A 101 -2.58 -10.31 -4.93
N LEU A 102 -2.95 -11.16 -5.91
CA LEU A 102 -2.01 -12.00 -6.64
C LEU A 102 -0.96 -11.15 -7.38
N ALA A 103 -1.37 -10.09 -8.06
CA ALA A 103 -0.45 -9.19 -8.74
C ALA A 103 0.56 -8.59 -7.75
N GLY A 104 0.10 -8.08 -6.61
CA GLY A 104 0.97 -7.56 -5.55
C GLY A 104 2.03 -8.56 -5.09
N LYS A 105 1.64 -9.81 -4.86
CA LYS A 105 2.56 -10.89 -4.49
C LYS A 105 3.60 -11.18 -5.58
N ILE A 106 3.19 -11.18 -6.85
CA ILE A 106 4.11 -11.36 -7.99
C ILE A 106 5.11 -10.21 -8.05
N PHE A 107 4.66 -8.95 -7.92
CA PHE A 107 5.55 -7.79 -7.91
C PHE A 107 6.56 -7.85 -6.76
N ILE A 108 6.14 -8.27 -5.56
CA ILE A 108 7.04 -8.49 -4.42
C ILE A 108 8.08 -9.56 -4.76
N ALA A 109 7.67 -10.70 -5.31
CA ALA A 109 8.57 -11.79 -5.65
C ALA A 109 9.62 -11.37 -6.69
N VAL A 110 9.21 -10.68 -7.75
CA VAL A 110 10.12 -10.16 -8.77
C VAL A 110 11.08 -9.12 -8.19
N THR A 111 10.59 -8.23 -7.32
CA THR A 111 11.43 -7.20 -6.68
C THR A 111 12.43 -7.78 -5.69
N GLY A 112 12.07 -8.90 -5.03
CA GLY A 112 12.94 -9.63 -4.11
C GLY A 112 13.95 -10.56 -4.80
N ALA A 113 13.73 -10.93 -6.07
CA ALA A 113 14.59 -11.85 -6.80
C ALA A 113 16.09 -11.46 -6.81
N PRO A 114 16.49 -10.18 -6.99
CA PRO A 114 17.89 -9.79 -6.93
C PRO A 114 18.55 -10.07 -5.58
N VAL A 115 17.81 -9.99 -4.47
CA VAL A 115 18.32 -10.30 -3.13
C VAL A 115 18.61 -11.79 -3.01
N ILE A 116 17.70 -12.63 -3.52
CA ILE A 116 17.87 -14.08 -3.51
C ILE A 116 19.09 -14.47 -4.37
N LEU A 117 19.23 -13.87 -5.56
CA LEU A 117 20.38 -14.12 -6.44
C LEU A 117 21.71 -13.73 -5.78
N ALA A 118 21.78 -12.54 -5.17
CA ALA A 118 22.98 -12.11 -4.45
C ALA A 118 23.36 -13.03 -3.29
N LEU A 119 22.37 -13.57 -2.57
CA LEU A 119 22.61 -14.57 -1.53
C LEU A 119 23.13 -15.89 -2.11
N MET A 120 22.60 -16.34 -3.25
CA MET A 120 23.09 -17.55 -3.92
C MET A 120 24.53 -17.40 -4.40
N GLU A 121 24.89 -16.26 -4.99
CA GLU A 121 26.27 -15.95 -5.40
C GLU A 121 27.23 -15.96 -4.21
N MET A 122 26.82 -15.39 -3.07
CA MET A 122 27.63 -15.39 -1.84
C MET A 122 27.88 -16.81 -1.33
N ILE A 123 26.88 -17.69 -1.37
CA ILE A 123 27.03 -19.09 -0.97
C ILE A 123 27.97 -19.83 -1.93
N GLN A 124 27.84 -19.62 -3.24
CA GLN A 124 28.72 -20.24 -4.23
C GLN A 124 30.19 -19.80 -4.10
N HIS A 125 30.43 -18.55 -3.70
CA HIS A 125 31.79 -18.06 -3.45
C HIS A 125 32.36 -18.50 -2.10
N PHE A 126 31.52 -18.95 -1.17
CA PHE A 126 31.93 -19.42 0.16
C PHE A 126 32.26 -20.93 0.20
N ILE A 127 31.70 -21.72 -0.73
CA ILE A 127 31.99 -23.15 -0.92
C ILE A 127 33.16 -23.32 -1.89
#